data_AF-A0A929I670-F1
#
_entry.id   AF-A0A929I670-F1
#
_cell.length_a   1.000
_cell.length_b   1.000
_cell.length_c   1.000
_cell.angle_alpha   90.00
_cell.angle_beta   90.00
_cell.angle_gamma   90.00
#
_symmetry.space_group_name_H-M   'P 1'
#
loop_
_entity.id
_entity.type
_entity.pdbx_description
1 polymer ?
#
loop_
_entity_poly.entity_id
_entity_poly.type
_entity_poly.pdbx_seq_one_letter_code
_entity_poly.pdbx_strand_id
1 'polypeptide(L)'
;MRRIVLVSSLLIVLMCCSPTAGGDQAFSSHNVIPAEIAEYYRDYNFINSFSTGQERSLIACYISQKGPTHKPIKDKRLAKIYELMKKQDAKIMRVDPEIMRQKVVPCPYYNRSDLFEIIDVQQADREITVKVFVRYLNYKMNIMFISQYDSYDKIPSEKKRLEMIGSSNMSSQEIHKWTLVERRWLKTEKDIRLLKKKVKR
;
A
#
# COMPACT_ATOMS: atom_id res chain seq x y z
N MET A 1 7.75 -55.63 63.63
CA MET A 1 9.17 -55.24 63.61
C MET A 1 9.26 -53.74 63.34
N ARG A 2 9.71 -52.96 64.32
CA ARG A 2 9.96 -51.51 64.22
C ARG A 2 11.46 -51.31 64.03
N ARG A 3 11.90 -50.51 63.04
CA ARG A 3 13.06 -49.63 63.16
C ARG A 3 12.87 -48.38 62.28
N ILE A 4 12.83 -47.26 62.98
CA ILE A 4 12.93 -45.87 62.55
C ILE A 4 14.42 -45.54 62.43
N VAL A 5 14.85 -44.84 61.38
CA VAL A 5 16.03 -43.98 61.44
C VAL A 5 15.73 -42.67 60.71
N LEU A 6 15.95 -41.60 61.48
CA LEU A 6 15.79 -40.17 61.21
C LEU A 6 16.99 -39.59 60.45
N VAL A 7 16.69 -38.57 59.64
CA VAL A 7 17.38 -37.26 59.51
C VAL A 7 18.80 -37.26 58.93
N SER A 8 18.95 -36.50 57.84
CA SER A 8 19.92 -35.39 57.80
C SER A 8 19.57 -34.41 56.69
N SER A 9 19.08 -33.26 57.13
CA SER A 9 18.93 -32.03 56.39
C SER A 9 20.29 -31.51 55.94
N LEU A 10 20.44 -31.14 54.67
CA LEU A 10 21.50 -30.19 54.27
C LEU A 10 20.86 -29.00 53.58
N LEU A 11 20.82 -27.92 54.34
CA LEU A 11 20.49 -26.56 53.97
C LEU A 11 21.66 -26.01 53.12
N ILE A 12 21.41 -25.57 51.90
CA ILE A 12 22.34 -24.68 51.18
C ILE A 12 21.65 -23.33 51.01
N VAL A 13 22.21 -22.34 51.69
CA VAL A 13 21.79 -20.94 51.71
C VAL A 13 22.42 -20.19 50.53
N LEU A 14 21.56 -19.37 49.92
CA LEU A 14 21.75 -18.25 49.00
C LEU A 14 23.19 -17.77 48.69
N MET A 15 23.43 -17.52 47.40
CA MET A 15 24.08 -16.27 46.99
C MET A 15 23.43 -15.63 45.74
N CYS A 16 23.12 -14.36 45.97
CA CYS A 16 22.71 -13.23 45.12
C CYS A 16 23.11 -13.26 43.62
N CYS A 17 22.16 -12.86 42.76
CA CYS A 17 22.19 -11.56 42.07
C CYS A 17 20.92 -11.37 41.22
N SER A 18 20.31 -10.19 41.35
CA SER A 18 19.07 -9.76 40.72
C SER A 18 19.25 -9.40 39.21
N PRO A 19 18.20 -8.90 38.54
CA PRO A 19 17.76 -9.36 37.23
C PRO A 19 18.59 -8.81 36.07
N THR A 20 19.01 -9.67 35.13
CA THR A 20 19.38 -9.20 33.80
C THR A 20 18.12 -8.85 33.03
N ALA A 21 17.94 -7.54 32.89
CA ALA A 21 17.10 -6.89 31.91
C ALA A 21 17.32 -7.45 30.50
N GLY A 22 16.24 -7.42 29.70
CA GLY A 22 16.30 -7.17 28.27
C GLY A 22 17.03 -8.23 27.45
N GLY A 23 16.32 -9.31 27.12
CA GLY A 23 16.82 -10.37 26.25
C GLY A 23 15.83 -10.91 25.22
N ASP A 24 14.67 -10.27 25.01
CA ASP A 24 13.84 -10.56 23.82
C ASP A 24 14.42 -9.82 22.61
N GLN A 25 15.63 -10.22 22.20
CA GLN A 25 16.07 -10.05 20.83
C GLN A 25 15.52 -11.22 20.01
N ALA A 26 14.41 -10.95 19.30
CA ALA A 26 14.32 -11.20 17.85
C ALA A 26 12.90 -10.95 17.32
N PHE A 27 12.44 -9.70 17.34
CA PHE A 27 11.55 -9.20 16.29
C PHE A 27 12.22 -8.02 15.57
N SER A 28 13.40 -8.29 15.01
CA SER A 28 13.87 -7.53 13.85
C SER A 28 13.66 -8.39 12.59
N SER A 29 12.44 -8.91 12.40
CA SER A 29 12.03 -9.21 11.03
C SER A 29 11.97 -7.85 10.35
N HIS A 30 12.99 -7.53 9.55
CA HIS A 30 12.96 -6.35 8.72
C HIS A 30 11.58 -6.27 8.06
N ASN A 31 10.89 -5.14 8.25
CA ASN A 31 9.61 -4.79 7.63
C ASN A 31 9.80 -4.67 6.10
N VAL A 32 10.23 -5.75 5.46
CA VAL A 32 10.42 -5.84 4.02
C VAL A 32 9.04 -5.97 3.42
N ILE A 33 8.58 -4.88 2.82
CA ILE A 33 7.34 -4.88 2.08
C ILE A 33 7.41 -5.94 0.97
N PRO A 34 6.43 -6.85 0.86
CA PRO A 34 6.39 -7.81 -0.24
C PRO A 34 6.44 -7.09 -1.59
N ALA A 35 7.19 -7.66 -2.54
CA ALA A 35 7.40 -7.06 -3.85
C ALA A 35 6.08 -6.75 -4.58
N GLU A 36 5.07 -7.60 -4.42
CA GLU A 36 3.74 -7.41 -5.02
C GLU A 36 3.04 -6.15 -4.49
N ILE A 37 3.20 -5.83 -3.20
CA ILE A 37 2.64 -4.65 -2.55
C ILE A 37 3.44 -3.41 -2.96
N ALA A 38 4.77 -3.46 -2.92
CA ALA A 38 5.62 -2.34 -3.36
C ALA A 38 5.34 -1.97 -4.82
N GLU A 39 5.17 -2.97 -5.68
CA GLU A 39 4.78 -2.80 -7.07
C GLU A 39 3.43 -2.09 -7.22
N TYR A 40 2.43 -2.41 -6.39
CA TYR A 40 1.14 -1.74 -6.44
C TYR A 40 1.28 -0.22 -6.25
N TYR A 41 2.06 0.22 -5.26
CA TYR A 41 2.28 1.64 -5.00
C TYR A 41 3.07 2.33 -6.11
N ARG A 42 4.10 1.67 -6.62
CA ARG A 42 4.87 2.16 -7.77
C ARG A 42 3.99 2.33 -9.01
N ASP A 43 3.18 1.33 -9.32
CA ASP A 43 2.28 1.33 -10.46
C ASP A 43 1.19 2.41 -10.26
N TYR A 44 0.68 2.59 -9.04
CA TYR A 44 -0.26 3.67 -8.68
C TYR A 44 0.31 5.04 -8.96
N ASN A 45 1.53 5.27 -8.47
CA ASN A 45 2.21 6.54 -8.61
C ASN A 45 2.54 6.83 -10.07
N PHE A 46 2.93 5.79 -10.83
CA PHE A 46 3.12 5.91 -12.27
C PHE A 46 1.82 6.32 -12.96
N ILE A 47 0.71 5.63 -12.68
CA ILE A 47 -0.58 5.94 -13.27
C ILE A 47 -0.97 7.39 -13.01
N ASN A 48 -0.92 7.83 -11.76
CA ASN A 48 -1.32 9.18 -11.37
C ASN A 48 -0.36 10.27 -11.88
N SER A 49 0.93 9.96 -12.04
CA SER A 49 1.88 10.92 -12.60
C SER A 49 1.62 11.18 -14.09
N PHE A 50 1.27 10.15 -14.85
CA PHE A 50 1.27 10.20 -16.32
C PHE A 50 -0.12 10.05 -16.94
N SER A 51 -1.17 10.36 -16.17
CA SER A 51 -2.51 10.47 -16.71
C SER A 51 -3.30 11.57 -16.01
N THR A 52 -4.31 12.09 -16.71
CA THR A 52 -5.33 12.95 -16.11
C THR A 52 -6.42 12.12 -15.43
N GLY A 53 -7.19 12.74 -14.55
CA GLY A 53 -8.38 12.11 -13.97
C GLY A 53 -9.36 11.64 -15.04
N GLN A 54 -9.59 12.45 -16.07
CA GLN A 54 -10.51 12.11 -17.17
C GLN A 54 -10.04 10.89 -17.97
N GLU A 55 -8.75 10.80 -18.30
CA GLU A 55 -8.17 9.63 -18.97
C GLU A 55 -8.39 8.35 -18.15
N ARG A 56 -8.15 8.42 -16.83
CA ARG A 56 -8.38 7.28 -15.93
C ARG A 56 -9.86 6.94 -15.82
N SER A 57 -10.77 7.91 -15.72
CA SER A 57 -12.21 7.64 -15.71
C SER A 57 -12.65 6.92 -16.98
N LEU A 58 -12.18 7.38 -18.16
CA LEU A 58 -12.48 6.75 -19.44
C LEU A 58 -11.94 5.32 -19.47
N ILE A 59 -10.67 5.12 -19.12
CA ILE A 59 -10.03 3.79 -19.06
C ILE A 59 -10.78 2.85 -18.10
N ALA A 60 -11.23 3.35 -16.96
CA ALA A 60 -12.00 2.55 -16.01
C ALA A 60 -13.33 2.07 -16.61
N CYS A 61 -14.03 2.93 -17.37
CA CYS A 61 -15.20 2.53 -18.14
C CYS A 61 -14.85 1.43 -19.15
N TYR A 62 -13.74 1.57 -19.87
CA TYR A 62 -13.26 0.53 -20.79
C TYR A 62 -13.00 -0.81 -20.08
N ILE A 63 -12.33 -0.81 -18.94
CA ILE A 63 -12.04 -2.03 -18.16
C ILE A 63 -13.35 -2.72 -17.70
N SER A 64 -14.37 -1.93 -17.34
CA SER A 64 -15.65 -2.46 -16.84
C SER A 64 -16.54 -3.08 -17.92
N GLN A 65 -16.39 -2.68 -19.18
CA GLN A 65 -17.20 -3.18 -20.28
C GLN A 65 -16.69 -4.57 -20.70
N LYS A 66 -17.32 -5.64 -20.21
CA LYS A 66 -17.01 -7.00 -20.70
C LYS A 66 -17.45 -7.15 -22.17
N GLY A 67 -16.53 -7.14 -23.13
CA GLY A 67 -16.88 -7.45 -24.52
C GLY A 67 -15.69 -7.65 -25.47
N PRO A 68 -15.85 -8.47 -26.52
CA PRO A 68 -14.80 -8.79 -27.50
C PRO A 68 -14.45 -7.65 -28.48
N THR A 69 -15.05 -6.46 -28.32
CA THR A 69 -14.94 -5.32 -29.25
C THR A 69 -14.18 -4.14 -28.66
N HIS A 70 -13.04 -4.39 -27.99
CA HIS A 70 -12.16 -3.30 -27.60
C HIS A 70 -11.19 -2.99 -28.74
N LYS A 71 -11.38 -1.83 -29.37
CA LYS A 71 -10.34 -1.29 -30.26
C LYS A 71 -9.07 -1.08 -29.44
N PRO A 72 -7.89 -1.45 -29.96
CA PRO A 72 -6.64 -1.24 -29.25
C PRO A 72 -6.43 0.26 -28.99
N ILE A 73 -6.00 0.60 -27.77
CA ILE A 73 -5.59 1.95 -27.43
C ILE A 73 -4.31 2.24 -28.21
N LYS A 74 -4.40 3.16 -29.19
CA LYS A 74 -3.28 3.48 -30.09
C LYS A 74 -2.20 4.32 -29.42
N ASP A 75 -2.59 5.16 -28.46
CA ASP A 75 -1.66 5.98 -27.72
C ASP A 75 -0.81 5.12 -26.77
N LYS A 76 0.52 5.21 -26.90
CA LYS A 76 1.46 4.36 -26.15
C LYS A 76 1.39 4.62 -24.64
N ARG A 77 1.23 5.89 -24.23
CA ARG A 77 1.10 6.27 -22.82
C ARG A 77 -0.17 5.65 -22.26
N LEU A 78 -1.30 5.89 -22.90
CA LEU A 78 -2.60 5.42 -22.44
C LEU A 78 -2.73 3.89 -22.49
N ALA A 79 -2.11 3.21 -23.45
CA ALA A 79 -2.05 1.75 -23.48
C ALA A 79 -1.30 1.21 -22.25
N LYS A 80 -0.17 1.84 -21.88
CA LYS A 80 0.56 1.48 -20.66
C LYS A 80 -0.26 1.77 -19.39
N ILE A 81 -0.95 2.92 -19.34
CA ILE A 81 -1.85 3.25 -18.22
C ILE A 81 -2.97 2.23 -18.09
N TYR A 82 -3.58 1.80 -19.20
CA TYR A 82 -4.61 0.78 -19.23
C TYR A 82 -4.14 -0.54 -18.63
N GLU A 83 -2.98 -1.06 -19.05
CA GLU A 83 -2.44 -2.32 -18.52
C GLU A 83 -2.14 -2.23 -17.02
N LEU A 84 -1.56 -1.11 -16.57
CA LEU A 84 -1.28 -0.89 -15.14
C LEU A 84 -2.58 -0.79 -14.33
N MET A 85 -3.60 -0.08 -14.83
CA MET A 85 -4.89 0.04 -14.16
C MET A 85 -5.61 -1.31 -14.05
N LYS A 86 -5.56 -2.13 -15.10
CA LYS A 86 -6.10 -3.50 -15.09
C LYS A 86 -5.37 -4.38 -14.07
N LYS A 87 -4.04 -4.29 -14.02
CA LYS A 87 -3.21 -4.99 -13.03
C LYS A 87 -3.51 -4.56 -11.60
N GLN A 88 -3.74 -3.27 -11.36
CA GLN A 88 -4.14 -2.77 -10.04
C GLN A 88 -5.53 -3.25 -9.63
N ASP A 89 -6.50 -3.21 -10.55
CA ASP A 89 -7.86 -3.65 -10.26
C ASP A 89 -7.90 -5.11 -9.82
N ALA A 90 -7.07 -5.96 -10.45
CA ALA A 90 -6.92 -7.37 -10.08
C ALA A 90 -6.31 -7.61 -8.69
N LYS A 91 -5.73 -6.58 -8.04
CA LYS A 91 -5.19 -6.65 -6.67
C LYS A 91 -6.18 -6.11 -5.63
N ILE A 92 -7.37 -5.64 -6.02
CA ILE A 92 -8.37 -5.12 -5.08
C ILE A 92 -9.34 -6.23 -4.67
N MET A 93 -9.41 -6.52 -3.37
CA MET A 93 -10.44 -7.38 -2.80
C MET A 93 -11.70 -6.55 -2.52
N ARG A 94 -12.72 -6.74 -3.36
CA ARG A 94 -14.02 -6.07 -3.22
C ARG A 94 -14.91 -6.89 -2.29
N VAL A 95 -15.53 -6.23 -1.32
CA VAL A 95 -16.21 -6.92 -0.21
C VAL A 95 -17.66 -7.33 -0.55
N ASP A 96 -18.13 -7.08 -1.77
CA ASP A 96 -19.41 -7.61 -2.25
C ASP A 96 -19.44 -7.71 -3.79
N PRO A 97 -19.36 -8.93 -4.36
CA PRO A 97 -19.48 -9.14 -5.80
C PRO A 97 -20.87 -8.85 -6.37
N GLU A 98 -21.95 -8.97 -5.59
CA GLU A 98 -23.34 -8.84 -6.04
C GLU A 98 -23.81 -7.38 -6.06
N ILE A 99 -23.45 -6.58 -5.05
CA ILE A 99 -23.70 -5.12 -5.05
C ILE A 99 -22.96 -4.43 -6.22
N MET A 100 -21.82 -4.97 -6.63
CA MET A 100 -21.00 -4.43 -7.72
C MET A 100 -21.46 -4.86 -9.12
N ARG A 101 -22.36 -5.85 -9.27
CA ARG A 101 -22.99 -6.14 -10.58
C ARG A 101 -23.95 -5.01 -11.00
N GLN A 102 -24.47 -4.24 -10.04
CA GLN A 102 -25.51 -3.24 -10.30
C GLN A 102 -24.98 -1.83 -10.55
N LYS A 103 -23.71 -1.54 -10.25
CA LYS A 103 -23.09 -0.27 -10.61
C LYS A 103 -21.63 -0.48 -11.01
N VAL A 104 -21.32 -0.05 -12.23
CA VAL A 104 -19.97 0.29 -12.68
C VAL A 104 -19.50 1.47 -11.82
N VAL A 105 -19.17 1.23 -10.56
CA VAL A 105 -18.50 2.24 -9.74
C VAL A 105 -17.03 2.07 -10.06
N PRO A 106 -16.41 3.03 -10.79
CA PRO A 106 -14.97 3.00 -10.98
C PRO A 106 -14.33 2.97 -9.60
N CYS A 107 -13.28 2.17 -9.41
CA CYS A 107 -12.46 2.17 -8.21
C CYS A 107 -12.27 3.63 -7.72
N PRO A 108 -12.57 3.97 -6.46
CA PRO A 108 -12.67 5.36 -5.98
C PRO A 108 -11.37 6.17 -6.17
N TYR A 109 -10.28 5.48 -6.50
CA TYR A 109 -8.98 6.05 -6.76
C TYR A 109 -8.79 6.60 -8.18
N TYR A 110 -9.60 6.21 -9.16
CA TYR A 110 -9.34 6.62 -10.55
C TYR A 110 -9.49 8.12 -10.79
N ASN A 111 -10.28 8.82 -9.96
CA ASN A 111 -10.45 10.28 -10.08
C ASN A 111 -9.52 11.09 -9.17
N ARG A 112 -8.70 10.43 -8.35
CA ARG A 112 -7.74 11.10 -7.46
C ARG A 112 -6.52 11.53 -8.25
N SER A 113 -5.90 12.64 -7.88
CA SER A 113 -4.61 13.08 -8.43
C SER A 113 -3.65 13.23 -7.28
N ASP A 114 -3.08 12.10 -6.84
CA ASP A 114 -2.12 12.04 -5.75
C ASP A 114 -1.09 10.94 -5.96
N LEU A 115 0.03 11.09 -5.26
CA LEU A 115 1.04 10.05 -5.13
C LEU A 115 1.10 9.55 -3.69
N PHE A 116 1.36 8.27 -3.51
CA PHE A 116 1.61 7.64 -2.23
C PHE A 116 3.10 7.55 -1.92
N GLU A 117 3.45 7.84 -0.68
CA GLU A 117 4.76 7.56 -0.11
C GLU A 117 4.58 6.63 1.07
N ILE A 118 5.21 5.46 1.04
CA ILE A 118 5.11 4.49 2.13
C ILE A 118 5.93 5.02 3.31
N ILE A 119 5.28 5.16 4.46
CA ILE A 119 5.90 5.71 5.68
C ILE A 119 6.06 4.68 6.78
N ASP A 120 5.21 3.66 6.81
CA ASP A 120 5.30 2.56 7.77
C ASP A 120 4.65 1.30 7.21
N VAL A 121 5.15 0.14 7.61
CA VAL A 121 4.63 -1.18 7.23
C VAL A 121 4.63 -2.06 8.47
N GLN A 122 3.45 -2.57 8.81
CA GLN A 122 3.24 -3.48 9.91
C GLN A 122 2.70 -4.78 9.35
N GLN A 123 3.30 -5.90 9.73
CA GLN A 123 2.91 -7.23 9.27
C GLN A 123 2.47 -8.08 10.46
N ALA A 124 1.34 -8.76 10.31
CA ALA A 124 0.82 -9.73 11.27
C ALA A 124 0.22 -10.91 10.50
N ASP A 125 0.82 -12.10 10.62
CA ASP A 125 0.38 -13.33 9.95
C ASP A 125 0.11 -13.17 8.44
N ARG A 126 -1.18 -13.18 8.07
CA ARG A 126 -1.71 -13.07 6.70
C ARG A 126 -2.19 -11.66 6.37
N GLU A 127 -1.84 -10.68 7.18
CA GLU A 127 -2.23 -9.29 7.00
C GLU A 127 -1.01 -8.36 7.00
N ILE A 128 -1.07 -7.36 6.14
CA ILE A 128 -0.11 -6.25 6.12
C ILE A 128 -0.88 -4.94 6.15
N THR A 129 -0.51 -4.09 7.10
CA THR A 129 -0.98 -2.72 7.19
C THR A 129 0.11 -1.80 6.67
N VAL A 130 -0.18 -1.10 5.58
CA VAL A 130 0.72 -0.10 5.00
C VAL A 130 0.18 1.28 5.34
N LYS A 131 0.98 2.07 6.05
CA LYS A 131 0.70 3.48 6.27
C LYS A 131 1.36 4.27 5.15
N VAL A 132 0.57 5.11 4.48
CA VAL A 132 1.07 5.96 3.40
C VAL A 132 0.81 7.43 3.68
N PHE A 133 1.74 8.26 3.23
CA PHE A 133 1.55 9.68 3.09
C PHE A 133 1.02 9.97 1.68
N VAL A 134 -0.06 10.73 1.60
CA VAL A 134 -0.70 11.09 0.34
C VAL A 134 -0.27 12.49 -0.03
N ARG A 135 0.41 12.64 -1.17
CA ARG A 135 0.85 13.92 -1.71
C ARG A 135 -0.05 14.30 -2.87
N TYR A 136 -0.87 15.34 -2.69
CA TYR A 136 -1.70 15.85 -3.77
C TYR A 136 -0.84 16.33 -4.94
N LEU A 137 -1.17 15.85 -6.13
CA LEU A 137 -0.57 16.23 -7.40
C LEU A 137 -1.43 17.33 -8.03
N ASN A 138 -0.97 18.57 -7.91
CA ASN A 138 -1.68 19.69 -8.51
C ASN A 138 -1.65 19.62 -10.05
N TYR A 139 -2.61 20.32 -10.68
CA TYR A 139 -2.80 20.30 -12.14
C TYR A 139 -1.52 20.64 -12.91
N LYS A 140 -0.81 21.71 -12.53
CA LYS A 140 0.42 22.14 -13.21
C LYS A 140 1.48 21.04 -13.20
N MET A 141 1.64 20.35 -12.07
CA MET A 141 2.61 19.27 -11.91
C MET A 141 2.20 18.01 -12.71
N ASN A 142 0.91 17.66 -12.73
CA ASN A 142 0.41 16.54 -13.53
C ASN A 142 0.63 16.77 -15.03
N ILE A 143 0.28 17.96 -15.55
CA ILE A 143 0.50 18.31 -16.96
C ILE A 143 2.00 18.29 -17.30
N MET A 144 2.86 18.78 -16.40
CA MET A 144 4.31 18.71 -16.60
C MET A 144 4.80 17.25 -16.68
N PHE A 145 4.35 16.35 -15.81
CA PHE A 145 4.72 14.94 -15.89
C PHE A 145 4.22 14.26 -17.17
N ILE A 146 2.98 14.54 -17.58
CA ILE A 146 2.40 14.02 -18.83
C ILE A 146 3.23 14.51 -20.02
N SER A 147 3.49 15.81 -20.09
CA SER A 147 4.34 16.40 -21.14
C SER A 147 5.73 15.79 -21.13
N GLN A 148 6.31 15.51 -19.96
CA GLN A 148 7.61 14.85 -19.86
C GLN A 148 7.60 13.43 -20.42
N TYR A 149 6.52 12.67 -20.20
CA TYR A 149 6.36 11.34 -20.76
C TYR A 149 6.30 11.37 -22.29
N ASP A 150 5.58 12.35 -22.85
CA ASP A 150 5.34 12.44 -24.28
C ASP A 150 6.55 13.02 -25.05
N SER A 151 7.42 13.78 -24.38
CA SER A 151 8.52 14.52 -25.01
C SER A 151 9.94 14.00 -24.75
N TYR A 152 10.18 13.25 -23.66
CA TYR A 152 11.53 12.80 -23.29
C TYR A 152 11.66 11.27 -23.26
N ASP A 153 12.84 10.77 -23.67
CA ASP A 153 13.20 9.35 -23.55
C ASP A 153 13.38 8.90 -22.09
N LYS A 154 13.59 9.83 -21.15
CA LYS A 154 13.90 9.53 -19.75
C LYS A 154 12.79 9.98 -18.80
N ILE A 155 12.02 9.00 -18.36
CA ILE A 155 11.00 9.17 -17.32
C ILE A 155 11.69 9.33 -15.94
N PRO A 156 11.39 10.39 -15.15
CA PRO A 156 11.94 10.54 -13.81
C PRO A 156 11.60 9.35 -12.91
N SER A 157 12.53 8.96 -12.04
CA SER A 157 12.26 7.91 -11.05
C SER A 157 11.13 8.31 -10.10
N GLU A 158 10.47 7.33 -9.48
CA GLU A 158 9.38 7.58 -8.51
C GLU A 158 9.82 8.50 -7.37
N LYS A 159 10.99 8.23 -6.79
CA LYS A 159 11.59 9.09 -5.76
C LYS A 159 11.72 10.54 -6.25
N LYS A 160 12.21 10.73 -7.49
CA LYS A 160 12.36 12.06 -8.06
C LYS A 160 11.00 12.76 -8.26
N ARG A 161 9.97 12.03 -8.70
CA ARG A 161 8.61 12.57 -8.84
C ARG A 161 8.04 13.02 -7.50
N LEU A 162 8.23 12.23 -6.44
CA LEU A 162 7.81 12.58 -5.08
C LEU A 162 8.54 13.84 -4.57
N GLU A 163 9.85 13.94 -4.81
CA GLU A 163 10.64 15.14 -4.47
C GLU A 163 10.15 16.40 -5.22
N MET A 164 9.82 16.28 -6.51
CA MET A 164 9.36 17.40 -7.33
C MET A 164 8.01 17.98 -6.89
N ILE A 165 7.13 17.16 -6.31
CA ILE A 165 5.87 17.63 -5.71
C ILE A 165 6.16 18.42 -4.42
N GLY A 166 7.28 18.13 -3.75
CA GLY A 166 7.67 18.74 -2.49
C GLY A 166 6.68 18.45 -1.36
N SER A 167 6.76 19.24 -0.29
CA SER A 167 5.77 19.29 0.78
C SER A 167 4.53 20.06 0.31
N SER A 168 3.70 19.40 -0.50
CA SER A 168 2.36 19.87 -0.81
C SER A 168 1.62 20.32 0.46
N ASN A 169 1.02 21.51 0.42
CA ASN A 169 0.16 22.04 1.49
C ASN A 169 -1.07 21.15 1.74
N MET A 170 -1.44 20.32 0.77
CA MET A 170 -2.51 19.33 0.86
C MET A 170 -1.89 17.94 0.91
N SER A 171 -1.65 17.47 2.13
CA SER A 171 -1.21 16.12 2.41
C SER A 171 -2.05 15.49 3.50
N SER A 172 -2.32 14.20 3.35
CA SER A 172 -3.01 13.37 4.33
C SER A 172 -2.21 12.10 4.60
N GLN A 173 -2.62 11.35 5.63
CA GLN A 173 -2.13 9.99 5.84
C GLN A 173 -3.28 9.01 5.69
N GLU A 174 -3.00 7.89 5.04
CA GLU A 174 -3.93 6.79 4.87
C GLU A 174 -3.34 5.50 5.42
N ILE A 175 -4.21 4.61 5.85
CA ILE A 175 -3.88 3.24 6.21
C ILE A 175 -4.51 2.32 5.17
N HIS A 176 -3.70 1.49 4.53
CA HIS A 176 -4.13 0.50 3.56
C HIS A 176 -3.91 -0.89 4.14
N LYS A 177 -4.93 -1.74 4.14
CA LYS A 177 -4.83 -3.12 4.58
C LYS A 177 -4.72 -4.08 3.41
N TRP A 178 -3.86 -5.06 3.57
CA TRP A 178 -3.56 -6.11 2.62
C TRP A 178 -3.76 -7.46 3.29
N THR A 179 -4.36 -8.41 2.59
CA THR A 179 -4.61 -9.76 3.08
C THR A 179 -4.04 -10.78 2.09
N LEU A 180 -3.38 -11.82 2.61
CA LEU A 180 -2.85 -12.91 1.82
C LEU A 180 -3.96 -13.95 1.55
N VAL A 181 -4.42 -14.01 0.31
CA VAL A 181 -5.46 -14.95 -0.17
C VAL A 181 -4.86 -15.79 -1.29
N GLU A 182 -4.88 -17.12 -1.16
CA GLU A 182 -4.36 -18.05 -2.18
C GLU A 182 -2.95 -17.70 -2.67
N ARG A 183 -2.06 -17.32 -1.74
CA ARG A 183 -0.66 -16.89 -2.00
C ARG A 183 -0.52 -15.55 -2.76
N ARG A 184 -1.57 -14.75 -2.86
CA ARG A 184 -1.56 -13.41 -3.46
C ARG A 184 -1.94 -12.35 -2.44
N TRP A 185 -1.25 -11.22 -2.46
CA TRP A 185 -1.60 -10.08 -1.62
C TRP A 185 -2.70 -9.25 -2.27
N LEU A 186 -3.85 -9.16 -1.62
CA LEU A 186 -4.98 -8.36 -2.09
C LEU A 186 -5.23 -7.20 -1.12
N LYS A 187 -5.47 -6.01 -1.68
CA LYS A 187 -5.79 -4.80 -0.92
C LYS A 187 -7.27 -4.72 -0.63
N THR A 188 -7.63 -4.55 0.63
CA THR A 188 -9.02 -4.41 1.07
C THR A 188 -9.53 -2.98 0.83
N GLU A 189 -10.69 -2.84 0.19
CA GLU A 189 -11.27 -1.53 -0.15
C GLU A 189 -11.93 -0.82 1.05
N LYS A 190 -12.48 -1.59 2.00
CA LYS A 190 -13.31 -1.07 3.12
C LYS A 190 -12.56 -0.29 4.21
N ASP A 191 -11.21 -0.30 4.22
CA ASP A 191 -10.42 0.12 5.38
C ASP A 191 -9.51 1.33 5.14
N ILE A 192 -9.84 2.20 4.18
CA ILE A 192 -9.11 3.47 4.01
C ILE A 192 -9.50 4.42 5.14
N ARG A 193 -8.71 4.41 6.22
CA ARG A 193 -8.87 5.37 7.32
C ARG A 193 -8.02 6.61 7.03
N LEU A 194 -8.67 7.73 6.72
CA LEU A 194 -8.02 9.03 6.70
C LEU A 194 -7.62 9.41 8.13
N LEU A 195 -6.32 9.52 8.39
CA LEU A 195 -5.84 9.98 9.68
C LEU A 195 -6.01 11.51 9.74
N LYS A 196 -6.91 11.98 10.61
CA LYS A 196 -7.05 13.43 10.87
C LYS A 196 -5.75 13.94 11.47
N LYS A 197 -5.11 14.91 10.80
CA LYS A 197 -4.00 15.69 11.38
C LYS A 197 -4.58 16.45 12.58
N LYS A 198 -4.13 16.16 13.81
CA LYS A 198 -4.35 17.08 14.93
C LYS A 198 -3.60 18.35 14.59
N VAL A 199 -4.31 19.39 14.15
CA VAL A 199 -3.74 20.73 14.07
C VAL A 199 -3.46 21.14 15.51
N LYS A 200 -2.21 21.07 15.96
CA LYS A 200 -1.77 21.84 17.12
C LYS A 200 -1.93 23.30 16.71
N ARG A 201 -2.98 23.94 17.22
CA ARG A 201 -3.10 25.40 17.25
C ARG A 201 -2.20 25.94 18.35
#